data_AF-A0A7Y7YDX9-F1
#
_entry.id   AF-A0A7Y7YDX9-F1
#
_cell.length_a   1.000
_cell.length_b   1.000
_cell.length_c   1.000
_cell.angle_alpha   90.00
_cell.angle_beta   90.00
_cell.angle_gamma   90.00
#
_symmetry.space_group_name_H-M   'P 1'
#
loop_
_entity.id
_entity.type
_entity.pdbx_description
1 polymer ?
#
loop_
_entity_poly.entity_id
_entity_poly.type
_entity_poly.pdbx_seq_one_letter_code
_entity_poly.pdbx_strand_id
1 'polypeptide(L)'
;MTSVQRRACFTALFLLLGGSSALADDLMITWPGDWEVQTLPPAQNAAGEVISGLRQRAVKNDPNGDPMMVMELTQSALNPGHEVNLPGVLLEMRKAVQKNFVERGFMSVCNRIHDSTLGGLAAVETTCTITQNGGHVMTQTLVAAANDGKAYSLLYAGSADGYKTVEPVVNGIRASLRLQP
;
A
#
# COMPACT_ATOMS: atom_id res chain seq x y z
N MET A 1 74.68 19.44 -28.89
CA MET A 1 74.70 18.05 -28.39
C MET A 1 73.33 17.73 -27.83
N THR A 2 72.72 16.69 -28.38
CA THR A 2 71.37 16.15 -28.15
C THR A 2 71.34 15.22 -26.93
N SER A 3 70.23 15.22 -26.19
CA SER A 3 69.77 14.15 -25.25
C SER A 3 68.37 14.56 -24.74
N VAL A 4 67.24 14.15 -25.31
CA VAL A 4 66.51 12.86 -25.22
C VAL A 4 66.04 12.47 -23.80
N GLN A 5 64.69 12.41 -23.67
CA GLN A 5 63.84 11.64 -22.74
C GLN A 5 63.82 12.04 -21.25
N ARG A 6 62.70 12.00 -20.51
CA ARG A 6 61.58 11.04 -20.56
C ARG A 6 60.33 11.65 -19.87
N ARG A 7 59.16 11.46 -20.49
CA ARG A 7 57.83 11.64 -19.87
C ARG A 7 57.70 10.71 -18.66
N ALA A 8 57.22 11.21 -17.53
CA ALA A 8 56.62 10.40 -16.48
C ALA A 8 55.29 11.04 -16.07
N CYS A 9 54.22 10.49 -16.64
CA CYS A 9 52.84 10.74 -16.31
C CYS A 9 52.54 10.00 -15.01
N PHE A 10 52.11 10.69 -13.95
CA PHE A 10 51.51 10.04 -12.78
C PHE A 10 50.22 10.79 -12.41
N THR A 11 49.19 10.59 -13.22
CA THR A 11 47.79 10.75 -12.82
C THR A 11 47.45 9.68 -11.79
N ALA A 12 47.41 10.05 -10.51
CA ALA A 12 46.86 9.22 -9.45
C ALA A 12 45.33 9.25 -9.54
N LEU A 13 44.76 8.25 -10.20
CA LEU A 13 43.31 8.01 -10.26
C LEU A 13 42.89 7.33 -8.94
N PHE A 14 42.26 8.09 -8.04
CA PHE A 14 41.56 7.51 -6.89
C PHE A 14 40.34 6.74 -7.40
N LEU A 15 40.47 5.41 -7.47
CA LEU A 15 39.34 4.47 -7.59
C LEU A 15 38.53 4.54 -6.28
N LEU A 16 37.53 5.43 -6.27
CA LEU A 16 36.40 5.31 -5.35
C LEU A 16 35.65 4.03 -5.74
N LEU A 17 35.99 2.92 -5.07
CA LEU A 17 35.17 1.73 -5.09
C LEU A 17 33.77 2.13 -4.65
N GLY A 18 32.85 2.07 -5.59
CA GLY A 18 31.43 2.21 -5.36
C GLY A 18 31.02 1.22 -4.29
N GLY A 19 30.66 1.73 -3.12
CA GLY A 19 29.76 1.03 -2.24
C GLY A 19 28.42 0.93 -2.97
N SER A 20 28.19 -0.19 -3.65
CA SER A 20 26.82 -0.65 -3.87
C SER A 20 26.27 -0.99 -2.49
N SER A 21 25.70 0.01 -1.82
CA SER A 21 24.79 -0.25 -0.71
C SER A 21 23.76 -1.24 -1.23
N ALA A 22 23.73 -2.42 -0.61
CA ALA A 22 22.82 -3.49 -0.92
C ALA A 22 21.38 -2.97 -1.10
N LEU A 23 20.68 -3.52 -2.10
CA LEU A 23 19.31 -3.17 -2.43
C LEU A 23 18.43 -3.26 -1.17
N ALA A 24 17.92 -2.12 -0.72
CA ALA A 24 16.69 -2.08 0.05
C ALA A 24 15.59 -2.46 -0.94
N ASP A 25 15.37 -3.77 -1.03
CA ASP A 25 14.47 -4.36 -2.01
C ASP A 25 13.06 -4.24 -1.40
N ASP A 26 12.52 -3.04 -1.58
CA ASP A 26 11.41 -2.43 -0.84
C ASP A 26 10.05 -2.91 -1.37
N LEU A 27 8.97 -2.63 -0.64
CA LEU A 27 7.60 -2.81 -1.13
C LEU A 27 7.43 -2.11 -2.49
N MET A 28 7.32 -2.87 -3.58
CA MET A 28 7.15 -2.29 -4.92
C MET A 28 5.69 -2.31 -5.35
N ILE A 29 5.13 -1.11 -5.47
CA ILE A 29 3.85 -0.85 -6.12
C ILE A 29 4.07 0.04 -7.35
N THR A 30 3.49 -0.35 -8.48
CA THR A 30 3.46 0.48 -9.68
C THR A 30 2.13 1.19 -9.76
N TRP A 31 2.11 2.45 -9.35
CA TRP A 31 0.95 3.33 -9.51
C TRP A 31 0.84 3.81 -10.96
N PRO A 32 -0.36 3.84 -11.55
CA PRO A 32 -0.55 4.44 -12.87
C PRO A 32 -0.22 5.94 -12.83
N GLY A 33 0.29 6.48 -13.94
CA GLY A 33 0.87 7.84 -13.98
C GLY A 33 -0.12 8.98 -13.76
N ASP A 34 -1.43 8.69 -13.84
CA ASP A 34 -2.52 9.63 -13.61
C ASP A 34 -3.10 9.55 -12.17
N TRP A 35 -2.38 8.91 -11.25
CA TRP A 35 -2.70 8.87 -9.82
C TRP A 35 -1.77 9.78 -9.03
N GLU A 36 -2.34 10.50 -8.07
CA GLU A 36 -1.59 11.31 -7.11
C GLU A 36 -1.11 10.41 -5.97
N VAL A 37 0.20 10.24 -5.83
CA VAL A 37 0.81 9.33 -4.84
C VAL A 37 1.48 10.11 -3.72
N GLN A 38 1.21 9.70 -2.48
CA GLN A 38 1.79 10.26 -1.28
C GLN A 38 2.29 9.16 -0.35
N THR A 39 3.52 9.30 0.14
CA THR A 39 4.01 8.53 1.30
C THR A 39 3.46 9.15 2.59
N LEU A 40 2.81 8.33 3.40
CA LEU A 40 2.24 8.73 4.69
C LEU A 40 3.20 8.40 5.83
N PRO A 41 3.06 9.06 7.00
CA PRO A 41 3.74 8.64 8.21
C PRO A 41 3.46 7.16 8.54
N PRO A 42 4.41 6.45 9.17
CA PRO A 42 4.20 5.07 9.57
C PRO A 42 2.97 4.91 10.48
N ALA A 43 2.36 3.74 10.45
CA ALA A 43 1.19 3.43 11.27
C ALA A 43 1.54 3.48 12.77
N GLN A 44 0.54 3.73 13.60
CA GLN A 44 0.65 3.62 15.06
C GLN A 44 -0.27 2.52 15.56
N ASN A 45 0.16 1.79 16.59
CA ASN A 45 -0.72 0.82 17.26
C ASN A 45 -1.70 1.52 18.22
N ALA A 46 -2.56 0.75 18.88
CA ALA A 46 -3.55 1.27 19.82
C ALA A 46 -2.93 2.00 21.04
N ALA A 47 -1.67 1.72 21.37
CA ALA A 47 -0.91 2.39 22.43
C ALA A 47 -0.18 3.65 21.93
N GLY A 48 -0.30 4.00 20.65
CA GLY A 48 0.37 5.14 20.02
C GLY A 48 1.83 4.86 19.62
N GLU A 49 2.29 3.62 19.71
CA GLU A 49 3.66 3.27 19.31
C GLU A 49 3.78 3.20 17.79
N VAL A 50 4.85 3.78 17.25
CA VAL A 50 5.14 3.77 15.82
C VAL A 50 5.49 2.35 15.38
N ILE A 51 4.70 1.83 14.46
CA ILE A 51 4.95 0.55 13.80
C ILE A 51 5.84 0.83 12.60
N SER A 52 7.02 0.22 12.57
CA SER A 52 7.95 0.36 11.45
C SER A 52 7.33 -0.23 10.17
N GLY A 53 7.51 0.48 9.05
CA GLY A 53 7.04 0.04 7.75
C GLY A 53 6.72 1.19 6.80
N LEU A 54 6.17 0.83 5.65
CA LEU A 54 5.81 1.77 4.58
C LEU A 54 4.30 1.98 4.58
N ARG A 55 3.88 3.23 4.41
CA ARG A 55 2.48 3.57 4.16
C ARG A 55 2.41 4.50 2.97
N GLN A 56 1.66 4.12 1.96
CA GLN A 56 1.44 4.92 0.76
C GLN A 56 -0.04 5.06 0.48
N ARG A 57 -0.44 6.25 0.03
CA ARG A 57 -1.77 6.54 -0.46
C ARG A 57 -1.68 6.99 -1.90
N ALA A 58 -2.58 6.50 -2.74
CA ALA A 58 -2.75 7.00 -4.09
C ALA A 58 -4.21 7.41 -4.31
N VAL A 59 -4.41 8.51 -5.03
CA VAL A 59 -5.74 9.05 -5.34
C VAL A 59 -5.90 9.17 -6.85
N LYS A 60 -6.99 8.62 -7.36
CA LYS A 60 -7.48 8.88 -8.71
C LYS A 60 -8.56 9.95 -8.63
N ASN A 61 -8.31 11.10 -9.25
CA ASN A 61 -9.26 12.19 -9.36
C ASN A 61 -10.00 12.16 -10.71
N ASP A 62 -11.21 12.73 -10.72
CA ASP A 62 -11.97 13.02 -11.93
C ASP A 62 -11.44 14.32 -12.61
N PRO A 63 -11.98 14.74 -13.76
CA PRO A 63 -11.57 15.98 -14.41
C PRO A 63 -11.84 17.27 -13.60
N ASN A 64 -12.71 17.23 -12.60
CA ASN A 64 -13.00 18.35 -11.71
C ASN A 64 -12.04 18.39 -10.49
N GLY A 65 -11.22 17.34 -10.32
CA GLY A 65 -10.34 17.18 -9.17
C GLY A 65 -10.97 16.45 -7.99
N ASP A 66 -12.19 15.91 -8.15
CA ASP A 66 -12.86 15.16 -7.09
C ASP A 66 -12.35 13.71 -7.03
N PRO A 67 -12.10 13.14 -5.82
CA PRO A 67 -11.63 11.77 -5.70
C PRO A 67 -12.64 10.74 -6.21
N MET A 68 -12.27 10.01 -7.26
CA MET A 68 -13.02 8.84 -7.74
C MET A 68 -12.67 7.57 -6.97
N MET A 69 -11.39 7.43 -6.62
CA MET A 69 -10.85 6.28 -5.89
C MET A 69 -9.66 6.71 -5.05
N VAL A 70 -9.63 6.26 -3.81
CA VAL A 70 -8.48 6.36 -2.91
C VAL A 70 -8.01 4.95 -2.61
N MET A 71 -6.72 4.68 -2.78
CA MET A 71 -6.07 3.44 -2.35
C MET A 71 -5.04 3.76 -1.28
N GLU A 72 -4.93 2.92 -0.27
CA GLU A 72 -3.90 3.01 0.76
C GLU A 72 -3.32 1.64 1.04
N LEU A 73 -2.00 1.53 0.89
CA LEU A 73 -1.21 0.34 1.17
C LEU A 73 -0.37 0.59 2.41
N THR A 74 -0.47 -0.30 3.38
CA THR A 74 0.36 -0.29 4.58
C THR A 74 1.11 -1.62 4.67
N GLN A 75 2.42 -1.54 4.85
CA GLN A 75 3.28 -2.65 5.27
C GLN A 75 3.72 -2.37 6.70
N SER A 76 3.71 -3.39 7.55
CA SER A 76 4.25 -3.34 8.92
C SER A 76 5.14 -4.55 9.20
N ALA A 77 6.20 -4.36 9.98
CA ALA A 77 7.01 -5.47 10.47
C ALA A 77 6.23 -6.35 11.47
N LEU A 78 6.46 -7.66 11.40
CA LEU A 78 6.02 -8.64 12.39
C LEU A 78 7.24 -9.21 13.12
N ASN A 79 7.01 -9.66 14.35
CA ASN A 79 8.03 -10.43 15.06
C ASN A 79 8.27 -11.77 14.34
N PRO A 80 9.51 -12.24 14.20
CA PRO A 80 9.80 -13.53 13.59
C PRO A 80 9.01 -14.67 14.25
N GLY A 81 8.43 -15.56 13.44
CA GLY A 81 7.62 -16.68 13.91
C GLY A 81 6.22 -16.30 14.41
N HIS A 82 5.79 -15.04 14.29
CA HIS A 82 4.43 -14.63 14.61
C HIS A 82 3.46 -14.99 13.49
N GLU A 83 2.53 -15.91 13.78
CA GLU A 83 1.43 -16.23 12.87
C GLU A 83 0.28 -15.24 13.04
N VAL A 84 -0.17 -14.64 11.93
CA VAL A 84 -1.25 -13.66 11.94
C VAL A 84 -2.60 -14.33 11.67
N ASN A 85 -3.56 -14.12 12.57
CA ASN A 85 -4.96 -14.44 12.32
C ASN A 85 -5.57 -13.42 11.36
N LEU A 86 -5.37 -13.61 10.05
CA LEU A 86 -5.84 -12.70 9.01
C LEU A 86 -7.35 -12.41 9.06
N PRO A 87 -8.25 -13.42 9.20
CA PRO A 87 -9.68 -13.15 9.37
C PRO A 87 -10.00 -12.30 10.60
N GLY A 88 -9.29 -12.53 11.72
CA GLY A 88 -9.44 -11.75 12.93
C GLY A 88 -9.00 -10.29 12.75
N VAL A 89 -7.86 -10.05 12.11
CA VAL A 89 -7.39 -8.70 11.77
C VAL A 89 -8.40 -7.97 10.89
N LEU A 90 -8.87 -8.63 9.83
CA LEU A 90 -9.83 -8.02 8.91
C LEU A 90 -11.19 -7.75 9.57
N LEU A 91 -11.60 -8.58 10.53
CA LEU A 91 -12.79 -8.34 11.34
C LEU A 91 -12.65 -7.05 12.18
N GLU A 92 -11.50 -6.81 12.80
CA GLU A 92 -11.25 -5.58 13.54
C GLU A 92 -11.20 -4.35 12.62
N MET A 93 -10.58 -4.47 11.44
CA MET A 93 -10.61 -3.41 10.42
C MET A 93 -12.04 -3.08 9.98
N ARG A 94 -12.86 -4.11 9.73
CA ARG A 94 -14.29 -3.96 9.39
C ARG A 94 -15.04 -3.24 10.51
N LYS A 95 -14.84 -3.61 11.77
CA LYS A 95 -15.46 -2.93 12.92
C LYS A 95 -15.07 -1.46 12.98
N ALA A 96 -13.80 -1.14 12.75
CA ALA A 96 -13.32 0.24 12.72
C ALA A 96 -13.99 1.05 11.60
N VAL A 97 -14.11 0.47 10.39
CA VAL A 97 -14.85 1.07 9.27
C VAL A 97 -16.31 1.33 9.66
N GLN A 98 -17.02 0.32 10.16
CA GLN A 98 -18.42 0.45 10.53
C GLN A 98 -18.64 1.52 11.62
N LYS A 99 -17.78 1.54 12.65
CA LYS A 99 -17.80 2.55 13.71
C LYS A 99 -17.59 3.97 13.15
N ASN A 100 -16.56 4.15 12.34
CA ASN A 100 -16.22 5.44 11.75
C ASN A 100 -17.34 6.02 10.87
N PHE A 101 -18.09 5.16 10.16
CA PHE A 101 -19.22 5.60 9.33
C PHE A 101 -20.48 5.89 10.13
N VAL A 102 -20.83 5.04 11.09
CA VAL A 102 -22.03 5.26 11.91
C VAL A 102 -21.91 6.53 12.76
N GLU A 103 -20.72 6.84 13.28
CA GLU A 103 -20.45 8.09 14.01
C GLU A 103 -20.64 9.35 13.15
N ARG A 104 -20.64 9.21 11.82
CA ARG A 104 -20.88 10.30 10.85
C ARG A 104 -22.26 10.24 10.19
N GLY A 105 -23.17 9.40 10.70
CA GLY A 105 -24.54 9.29 10.20
C GLY A 105 -24.70 8.44 8.93
N PHE A 106 -23.72 7.60 8.61
CA PHE A 106 -23.79 6.64 7.49
C PHE A 106 -24.11 5.23 8.00
N MET A 107 -24.66 4.39 7.13
CA MET A 107 -24.79 2.95 7.37
C MET A 107 -23.78 2.19 6.50
N SER A 108 -23.11 1.20 7.09
CA SER A 108 -22.12 0.37 6.38
C SER A 108 -22.49 -1.11 6.48
N VAL A 109 -22.82 -1.70 5.34
CA VAL A 109 -23.13 -3.13 5.22
C VAL A 109 -21.98 -3.79 4.48
N CYS A 110 -21.29 -4.72 5.14
CA CYS A 110 -20.17 -5.43 4.53
C CYS A 110 -20.52 -6.89 4.27
N ASN A 111 -20.05 -7.40 3.14
CA ASN A 111 -20.16 -8.81 2.78
C ASN A 111 -19.40 -9.70 3.79
N ARG A 112 -19.51 -11.02 3.63
CA ARG A 112 -18.73 -11.95 4.46
C ARG A 112 -17.25 -11.82 4.10
N ILE A 113 -16.37 -11.89 5.11
CA ILE A 113 -14.94 -12.06 4.88
C ILE A 113 -14.72 -13.35 4.08
N HIS A 114 -13.92 -13.27 3.02
CA HIS A 114 -13.59 -14.39 2.15
C HIS A 114 -12.14 -14.34 1.68
N ASP A 115 -11.67 -15.47 1.15
CA ASP A 115 -10.31 -15.59 0.62
C ASP A 115 -10.14 -14.73 -0.63
N SER A 116 -8.91 -14.24 -0.83
CA SER A 116 -8.49 -13.39 -1.93
C SER A 116 -6.96 -13.47 -2.10
N THR A 117 -6.40 -12.54 -2.87
CA THR A 117 -4.95 -12.40 -3.08
C THR A 117 -4.50 -10.95 -3.05
N LEU A 118 -3.26 -10.72 -2.60
CA LEU A 118 -2.60 -9.41 -2.65
C LEU A 118 -1.17 -9.59 -3.18
N GLY A 119 -0.88 -9.11 -4.39
CA GLY A 119 0.46 -9.29 -4.99
C GLY A 119 0.92 -10.75 -5.09
N GLY A 120 -0.01 -11.70 -5.23
CA GLY A 120 0.26 -13.14 -5.24
C GLY A 120 0.30 -13.82 -3.85
N LEU A 121 0.29 -13.06 -2.75
CA LEU A 121 0.12 -13.63 -1.40
C LEU A 121 -1.34 -14.04 -1.18
N ALA A 122 -1.53 -15.11 -0.41
CA ALA A 122 -2.83 -15.45 0.15
C ALA A 122 -3.31 -14.29 1.04
N ALA A 123 -4.56 -13.88 0.83
CA ALA A 123 -5.15 -12.77 1.54
C ALA A 123 -6.59 -13.09 1.93
N VAL A 124 -7.16 -12.25 2.78
CA VAL A 124 -8.61 -12.21 3.04
C VAL A 124 -9.13 -10.82 2.75
N GLU A 125 -10.36 -10.71 2.28
CA GLU A 125 -10.98 -9.43 1.98
C GLU A 125 -12.45 -9.35 2.40
N THR A 126 -12.93 -8.11 2.52
CA THR A 126 -14.34 -7.77 2.68
C THR A 126 -14.62 -6.41 2.04
N THR A 127 -15.81 -6.28 1.46
CA THR A 127 -16.28 -5.05 0.84
C THR A 127 -17.52 -4.56 1.57
N CYS A 128 -17.50 -3.28 1.92
CA CYS A 128 -18.57 -2.55 2.55
C CYS A 128 -19.24 -1.62 1.53
N THR A 129 -20.57 -1.66 1.47
CA THR A 129 -21.41 -0.65 0.84
C THR A 129 -21.82 0.36 1.90
N ILE A 130 -21.57 1.64 1.64
CA ILE A 130 -21.86 2.75 2.54
C ILE A 130 -23.04 3.52 1.97
N THR A 131 -24.06 3.72 2.79
CA THR A 131 -25.28 4.44 2.41
C THR A 131 -25.54 5.62 3.35
N GLN A 132 -26.14 6.69 2.82
CA GLN A 132 -26.66 7.81 3.57
C GLN A 132 -28.09 8.11 3.13
N ASN A 133 -29.03 8.22 4.07
CA ASN A 133 -30.45 8.46 3.77
C ASN A 133 -31.05 7.48 2.74
N GLY A 134 -30.58 6.23 2.74
CA GLY A 134 -31.01 5.19 1.79
C GLY A 134 -30.30 5.19 0.43
N GLY A 135 -29.49 6.21 0.11
CA GLY A 135 -28.69 6.26 -1.12
C GLY A 135 -27.31 5.64 -0.94
N HIS A 136 -26.84 4.87 -1.93
CA HIS A 136 -25.47 4.35 -1.98
C HIS A 136 -24.51 5.49 -2.35
N VAL A 137 -23.62 5.84 -1.43
CA VAL A 137 -22.70 6.98 -1.60
C VAL A 137 -21.27 6.55 -1.86
N MET A 138 -20.85 5.40 -1.33
CA MET A 138 -19.46 4.95 -1.40
C MET A 138 -19.37 3.43 -1.24
N THR A 139 -18.33 2.86 -1.81
CA THR A 139 -17.92 1.48 -1.57
C THR A 139 -16.50 1.48 -1.05
N GLN A 140 -16.20 0.63 -0.06
CA GLN A 140 -14.86 0.46 0.49
C GLN A 140 -14.52 -1.01 0.64
N THR A 141 -13.35 -1.41 0.15
CA THR A 141 -12.80 -2.76 0.30
C THR A 141 -11.57 -2.74 1.17
N LEU A 142 -11.47 -3.76 2.02
CA LEU A 142 -10.38 -4.02 2.94
C LEU A 142 -9.76 -5.36 2.56
N VAL A 143 -8.44 -5.41 2.46
CA VAL A 143 -7.66 -6.61 2.18
C VAL A 143 -6.55 -6.72 3.20
N ALA A 144 -6.33 -7.91 3.75
CA ALA A 144 -5.23 -8.21 4.66
C ALA A 144 -4.46 -9.44 4.18
N ALA A 145 -3.13 -9.35 4.19
CA ALA A 145 -2.22 -10.44 3.89
C ALA A 145 -1.02 -10.40 4.84
N ALA A 146 -0.32 -11.52 4.99
CA ALA A 146 0.89 -11.60 5.80
C ALA A 146 1.79 -12.71 5.27
N ASN A 147 3.08 -12.62 5.61
CA ASN A 147 4.11 -13.63 5.38
C ASN A 147 5.21 -13.50 6.45
N ASP A 148 6.39 -14.08 6.21
CA ASP A 148 7.41 -14.25 7.23
C ASP A 148 8.01 -12.89 7.62
N GLY A 149 7.49 -12.34 8.72
CA GLY A 149 7.99 -11.10 9.30
C GLY A 149 7.34 -9.82 8.76
N LYS A 150 6.31 -9.90 7.91
CA LYS A 150 5.57 -8.71 7.43
C LYS A 150 4.06 -8.94 7.38
N ALA A 151 3.32 -7.89 7.69
CA ALA A 151 1.88 -7.80 7.47
C ALA A 151 1.57 -6.67 6.49
N TYR A 152 0.53 -6.88 5.70
CA TYR A 152 0.08 -5.98 4.65
C TYR A 152 -1.41 -5.71 4.80
N SER A 153 -1.78 -4.44 4.68
CA SER A 153 -3.18 -4.06 4.46
C SER A 153 -3.29 -3.18 3.22
N LEU A 154 -4.28 -3.50 2.39
CA LEU A 154 -4.70 -2.65 1.29
C LEU A 154 -6.14 -2.23 1.55
N LEU A 155 -6.38 -0.93 1.57
CA LEU A 155 -7.71 -0.35 1.68
C LEU A 155 -7.96 0.46 0.42
N TYR A 156 -9.15 0.34 -0.16
CA TYR A 156 -9.54 1.22 -1.24
C TYR A 156 -11.01 1.58 -1.20
N ALA A 157 -11.31 2.84 -1.46
CA ALA A 157 -12.64 3.39 -1.38
C ALA A 157 -12.90 4.38 -2.51
N GLY A 158 -14.10 4.36 -3.05
CA GLY A 158 -14.53 5.27 -4.09
C GLY A 158 -16.02 5.54 -4.01
N SER A 159 -16.48 6.64 -4.61
CA SER A 159 -17.92 6.89 -4.78
C SER A 159 -18.60 5.70 -5.44
N ALA A 160 -19.93 5.58 -5.35
CA ALA A 160 -20.64 4.43 -5.94
C ALA A 160 -20.23 4.19 -7.42
N ASP A 161 -20.19 5.25 -8.23
CA ASP A 161 -19.77 5.19 -9.62
C ASP A 161 -18.24 5.13 -9.80
N GLY A 162 -17.48 5.89 -8.99
CA GLY A 162 -16.02 5.91 -9.04
C GLY A 162 -15.44 4.53 -8.74
N TYR A 163 -15.97 3.85 -7.73
CA TYR A 163 -15.58 2.50 -7.37
C TYR A 163 -15.81 1.53 -8.55
N LYS A 164 -17.03 1.49 -9.08
CA LYS A 164 -17.38 0.61 -10.21
C LYS A 164 -16.52 0.86 -11.45
N THR A 165 -16.22 2.13 -11.72
CA THR A 165 -15.45 2.53 -12.90
C THR A 165 -13.96 2.19 -12.78
N VAL A 166 -13.39 2.40 -11.59
CA VAL A 166 -11.93 2.28 -11.36
C VAL A 166 -11.53 0.88 -10.86
N GLU A 167 -12.47 0.05 -10.41
CA GLU A 167 -12.21 -1.30 -9.88
C GLU A 167 -11.31 -2.18 -10.78
N PRO A 168 -11.48 -2.24 -12.12
CA PRO A 168 -10.57 -3.00 -12.97
C PRO A 168 -9.10 -2.51 -12.88
N VAL A 169 -8.90 -1.20 -12.76
CA VAL A 169 -7.57 -0.59 -12.58
C VAL A 169 -7.01 -0.93 -11.21
N VAL A 170 -7.82 -0.84 -10.16
CA VAL A 170 -7.44 -1.27 -8.80
C VAL A 170 -6.99 -2.73 -8.79
N ASN A 171 -7.72 -3.62 -9.47
CA ASN A 171 -7.36 -5.03 -9.57
C ASN A 171 -6.01 -5.23 -10.28
N GLY A 172 -5.73 -4.42 -11.32
CA GLY A 172 -4.42 -4.40 -11.98
C GLY A 172 -3.29 -3.95 -11.06
N ILE A 173 -3.49 -2.88 -10.28
CA ILE A 173 -2.54 -2.40 -9.27
C ILE A 173 -2.32 -3.47 -8.20
N ARG A 174 -3.41 -4.09 -7.71
CA ARG A 174 -3.36 -5.15 -6.70
C ARG A 174 -2.56 -6.37 -7.16
N ALA A 175 -2.68 -6.71 -8.44
CA ALA A 175 -1.95 -7.82 -9.05
C ALA A 175 -0.48 -7.46 -9.38
N SER A 176 -0.16 -6.17 -9.57
CA SER A 176 1.22 -5.73 -9.89
C SER A 176 2.12 -5.65 -8.67
N LEU A 177 1.53 -5.61 -7.46
CA LEU A 177 2.25 -5.60 -6.19
C LEU A 177 3.28 -6.72 -6.12
N ARG A 178 4.52 -6.35 -5.77
CA ARG A 178 5.59 -7.29 -5.44
C ARG A 178 5.82 -7.23 -3.94
N LEU A 179 5.27 -8.23 -3.25
CA LEU A 179 5.43 -8.43 -1.81
C LEU A 179 6.45 -9.53 -1.60
N GLN A 180 7.56 -9.21 -0.93
CA GLN A 180 8.58 -10.21 -0.63
C GLN A 180 8.05 -11.21 0.40
N PRO A 181 8.31 -12.53 0.24
CA PRO A 181 8.02 -13.56 1.23
C PRO A 181 8.58 -13.26 2.63
#